data_AF-A0AAN8ADY8-F1
#
_entry.id   AF-A0AAN8ADY8-F1
#
_cell.length_a   1.000
_cell.length_b   1.000
_cell.length_c   1.000
_cell.angle_alpha   90.00
_cell.angle_beta   90.00
_cell.angle_gamma   90.00
#
_symmetry.space_group_name_H-M   'P 1'
#
loop_
_entity.id
_entity.type
_entity.pdbx_description
1 polymer ?
#
loop_
_entity_poly.entity_id
_entity_poly.type
_entity_poly.pdbx_seq_one_letter_code
_entity_poly.pdbx_strand_id
1 'polypeptide(L)'
;MIICHLGGGNITSVLSKLTDQREVVPLLETIVSLYPSNPKKAKFGQMDIINYITAHLTLNCLSPQTKSVAPLEDLQALCHQFPTDKRKCLPSALFWLTLLFWPEDHDTDVEKEKKYEIVQSAVEHLEKGYWIKMKDISQRKRRLYTHFFLGSGNGLDKFVHKKKFERVTKLFSVSEKRMKWFRGEAWKKPEIATMLKRVSGWTEDGVVYLEGPQKKKFNILPLHVPSVPHSNENITFYLGFTFRGPVACNILVQQ
;
A
#
# COMPACT_ATOMS: atom_id res chain seq x y z
N MET A 1 -12.83 -25.51 0.99
CA MET A 1 -13.51 -24.49 1.82
C MET A 1 -14.25 -23.53 0.91
N ILE A 2 -15.50 -23.18 1.25
CA ILE A 2 -16.39 -22.31 0.45
C ILE A 2 -15.72 -20.98 0.07
N ILE A 3 -14.96 -20.39 0.99
CA ILE A 3 -14.22 -19.13 0.77
C ILE A 3 -13.27 -19.17 -0.44
N CYS A 4 -12.64 -20.32 -0.71
CA CYS A 4 -11.74 -20.47 -1.86
C CYS A 4 -12.51 -20.48 -3.18
N HIS A 5 -13.70 -21.09 -3.21
CA HIS A 5 -14.58 -21.10 -4.39
C HIS A 5 -15.09 -19.70 -4.74
N LEU A 6 -15.28 -18.84 -3.72
CA LEU A 6 -15.65 -17.44 -3.90
C LEU A 6 -14.47 -16.53 -4.32
N GLY A 7 -13.26 -17.08 -4.43
CA GLY A 7 -12.06 -16.32 -4.76
C GLY A 7 -11.43 -15.56 -3.59
N GLY A 8 -11.89 -15.81 -2.36
CA GLY A 8 -11.36 -15.22 -1.12
C GLY A 8 -10.04 -15.83 -0.64
N GLY A 9 -9.60 -16.95 -1.22
CA GLY A 9 -8.42 -17.69 -0.75
C GLY A 9 -7.06 -17.10 -1.16
N ASN A 10 -7.02 -16.04 -1.96
CA ASN A 10 -5.77 -15.47 -2.49
C ASN A 10 -5.88 -13.95 -2.70
N ILE A 11 -4.87 -13.20 -2.24
CA ILE A 11 -4.75 -11.74 -2.40
C ILE A 11 -4.94 -11.28 -3.85
N THR A 12 -4.34 -11.97 -4.82
CA THR A 12 -4.47 -11.59 -6.24
C THR A 12 -5.91 -11.77 -6.72
N SER A 13 -6.56 -12.86 -6.31
CA SER A 13 -7.95 -13.15 -6.65
C SER A 13 -8.90 -12.11 -6.05
N VAL A 14 -8.71 -11.72 -4.79
CA VAL A 14 -9.52 -10.69 -4.14
C VAL A 14 -9.28 -9.31 -4.78
N LEU A 15 -8.02 -8.89 -4.97
CA LEU A 15 -7.69 -7.60 -5.60
C LEU A 15 -8.12 -7.53 -7.07
N SER A 16 -8.21 -8.68 -7.76
CA SER A 16 -8.75 -8.73 -9.11
C SER A 16 -10.18 -8.20 -9.14
N LYS A 17 -10.99 -8.45 -8.10
CA LYS A 17 -12.39 -8.03 -8.03
C LYS A 17 -12.59 -6.52 -8.08
N LEU A 18 -11.56 -5.71 -7.80
CA LEU A 18 -11.62 -4.27 -8.03
C LEU A 18 -11.84 -3.87 -9.51
N THR A 19 -11.80 -4.80 -10.49
CA THR A 19 -12.11 -4.51 -11.91
C THR A 19 -13.60 -4.66 -12.25
N ASP A 20 -14.37 -5.43 -11.49
CA ASP A 20 -15.72 -5.84 -11.88
C ASP A 20 -16.73 -5.30 -10.86
N GLN A 21 -17.74 -4.54 -11.27
CA GLN A 21 -18.46 -3.66 -10.33
C GLN A 21 -19.90 -4.06 -10.03
N ARG A 22 -20.54 -4.92 -10.82
CA ARG A 22 -21.99 -5.13 -10.67
C ARG A 22 -22.38 -6.13 -9.57
N GLU A 23 -21.53 -7.11 -9.24
CA GLU A 23 -21.85 -8.16 -8.25
C GLU A 23 -20.75 -8.41 -7.20
N VAL A 24 -19.70 -7.59 -7.20
CA VAL A 24 -18.52 -7.83 -6.34
C VAL A 24 -18.75 -7.47 -4.88
N VAL A 25 -19.56 -6.45 -4.59
CA VAL A 25 -19.82 -6.02 -3.20
C VAL A 25 -20.54 -7.11 -2.41
N PRO A 26 -21.69 -7.66 -2.86
CA PRO A 26 -22.36 -8.76 -2.15
C PRO A 26 -21.48 -10.01 -1.99
N LEU A 27 -20.63 -10.30 -2.99
CA LEU A 27 -19.67 -11.39 -2.93
C LEU A 27 -18.61 -11.17 -1.83
N LEU A 28 -18.06 -9.97 -1.73
CA LEU A 28 -17.09 -9.62 -0.68
C LEU A 28 -17.72 -9.62 0.70
N GLU A 29 -18.95 -9.13 0.84
CA GLU A 29 -19.74 -9.23 2.08
C GLU A 29 -19.96 -10.69 2.48
N THR A 30 -20.30 -11.55 1.51
CA THR A 30 -20.42 -13.00 1.73
C THR A 30 -19.09 -13.60 2.20
N ILE A 31 -17.97 -13.26 1.55
CA ILE A 31 -16.63 -13.72 1.94
C ILE A 31 -16.31 -13.30 3.37
N VAL A 32 -16.56 -12.04 3.73
CA VAL A 32 -16.34 -11.52 5.08
C VAL A 32 -17.22 -12.23 6.11
N SER A 33 -18.49 -12.51 5.78
CA SER A 33 -19.41 -13.22 6.69
C SER A 33 -19.02 -14.67 6.99
N LEU A 34 -18.15 -15.28 6.18
CA LEU A 34 -17.63 -16.63 6.43
C LEU A 34 -16.56 -16.64 7.53
N TYR A 35 -16.04 -15.49 7.94
CA TYR A 35 -15.11 -15.40 9.06
C TYR A 35 -15.86 -15.37 10.41
N PRO A 36 -15.23 -15.86 11.50
CA PRO A 36 -15.79 -15.78 12.84
C PRO A 36 -16.28 -14.37 13.21
N SER A 37 -17.42 -14.28 13.88
CA SER A 37 -18.03 -12.99 14.30
C SER A 37 -17.14 -12.17 15.24
N ASN A 38 -16.17 -12.80 15.91
CA ASN A 38 -15.11 -12.10 16.65
C ASN A 38 -13.72 -12.52 16.15
N PRO A 39 -13.23 -11.90 15.04
CA PRO A 39 -11.96 -12.25 14.44
C PRO A 39 -10.77 -12.06 15.40
N LYS A 40 -10.82 -11.08 16.29
CA LYS A 40 -9.72 -10.75 17.22
C LYS A 40 -9.45 -11.88 18.23
N LYS A 41 -10.49 -12.64 18.61
CA LYS A 41 -10.37 -13.79 19.51
C LYS A 41 -10.12 -15.11 18.78
N ALA A 42 -10.38 -15.15 17.48
CA ALA A 42 -10.11 -16.33 16.66
C ALA A 42 -8.60 -16.46 16.39
N LYS A 43 -8.11 -17.70 16.38
CA LYS A 43 -6.74 -18.01 16.01
C LYS A 43 -6.67 -18.27 14.51
N PHE A 44 -6.01 -17.38 13.78
CA PHE A 44 -5.88 -17.48 12.33
C PHE A 44 -4.46 -17.84 11.89
N GLY A 45 -4.35 -18.50 10.74
CA GLY A 45 -3.10 -18.56 10.00
C GLY A 45 -2.81 -17.21 9.34
N GLN A 46 -1.55 -16.97 8.96
CA GLN A 46 -1.18 -15.71 8.27
C GLN A 46 -2.03 -15.49 7.01
N MET A 47 -2.29 -16.55 6.23
CA MET A 47 -3.07 -16.45 4.99
C MET A 47 -4.52 -16.02 5.24
N ASP A 48 -5.15 -16.53 6.31
CA ASP A 48 -6.53 -16.16 6.64
C ASP A 48 -6.63 -14.68 7.00
N ILE A 49 -5.67 -14.17 7.79
CA ILE A 49 -5.57 -12.75 8.15
C ILE A 49 -5.32 -11.90 6.90
N ILE A 50 -4.39 -12.31 6.04
CA ILE A 50 -4.09 -11.61 4.78
C ILE A 50 -5.36 -11.51 3.93
N ASN A 51 -6.09 -12.61 3.75
CA ASN A 51 -7.30 -12.66 2.93
C ASN A 51 -8.43 -11.82 3.54
N TYR A 52 -8.60 -11.87 4.87
CA TYR A 52 -9.57 -11.05 5.60
C TYR A 52 -9.32 -9.55 5.41
N ILE A 53 -8.07 -9.11 5.68
CA ILE A 53 -7.64 -7.72 5.47
C ILE A 53 -7.85 -7.30 4.00
N THR A 54 -7.48 -8.17 3.05
CA THR A 54 -7.64 -7.88 1.63
C THR A 54 -9.12 -7.69 1.28
N ALA A 55 -10.01 -8.53 1.79
CA ALA A 55 -11.45 -8.43 1.54
C ALA A 55 -12.02 -7.12 2.08
N HIS A 56 -11.68 -6.74 3.31
CA HIS A 56 -12.15 -5.47 3.90
C HIS A 56 -11.61 -4.23 3.18
N LEU A 57 -10.32 -4.20 2.84
CA LEU A 57 -9.76 -3.09 2.07
C LEU A 57 -10.37 -2.99 0.67
N THR A 58 -10.61 -4.13 0.04
CA THR A 58 -11.26 -4.19 -1.28
C THR A 58 -12.69 -3.68 -1.19
N LEU A 59 -13.43 -4.10 -0.15
CA LEU A 59 -14.78 -3.63 0.12
C LEU A 59 -14.79 -2.13 0.41
N ASN A 60 -13.86 -1.61 1.22
CA ASN A 60 -13.72 -0.17 1.48
C ASN A 60 -13.46 0.63 0.20
N CYS A 61 -12.61 0.11 -0.70
CA CYS A 61 -12.32 0.77 -1.97
C CYS A 61 -13.54 0.86 -2.91
N LEU A 62 -14.50 -0.06 -2.78
CA LEU A 62 -15.69 -0.14 -3.63
C LEU A 62 -16.90 0.55 -3.00
N SER A 63 -17.08 0.40 -1.70
CA SER A 63 -18.24 0.87 -0.94
C SER A 63 -17.85 1.22 0.51
N PRO A 64 -17.18 2.37 0.73
CA PRO A 64 -16.62 2.76 2.03
C PRO A 64 -17.69 3.03 3.10
N GLN A 65 -18.96 3.21 2.71
CA GLN A 65 -20.07 3.50 3.62
C GLN A 65 -20.81 2.24 4.11
N THR A 66 -20.33 1.04 3.75
CA THR A 66 -20.99 -0.21 4.16
C THR A 66 -20.63 -0.57 5.61
N LYS A 67 -21.64 -0.99 6.39
CA LYS A 67 -21.46 -1.45 7.78
C LYS A 67 -20.58 -2.71 7.91
N SER A 68 -20.28 -3.38 6.80
CA SER A 68 -19.48 -4.60 6.75
C SER A 68 -17.96 -4.35 6.73
N VAL A 69 -17.50 -3.10 6.65
CA VAL A 69 -16.05 -2.78 6.68
C VAL A 69 -15.58 -2.67 8.13
N ALA A 70 -14.59 -3.49 8.51
CA ALA A 70 -13.98 -3.42 9.83
C ALA A 70 -13.13 -2.13 9.97
N PRO A 71 -13.09 -1.48 11.16
CA PRO A 71 -12.21 -0.35 11.42
C PRO A 71 -10.73 -0.69 11.19
N LEU A 72 -9.91 0.34 10.95
CA LEU A 72 -8.46 0.16 10.73
C LEU A 72 -7.79 -0.51 11.94
N GLU A 73 -8.19 -0.11 13.15
CA GLU A 73 -7.66 -0.58 14.42
C GLU A 73 -7.93 -2.09 14.59
N ASP A 74 -9.06 -2.57 14.08
CA ASP A 74 -9.43 -3.98 14.12
C ASP A 74 -8.56 -4.81 13.18
N LEU A 75 -8.26 -4.28 11.99
CA LEU A 75 -7.35 -4.92 11.03
C LEU A 75 -5.90 -4.90 11.54
N GLN A 76 -5.47 -3.81 12.18
CA GLN A 76 -4.17 -3.71 12.84
C GLN A 76 -4.05 -4.71 14.00
N ALA A 77 -5.11 -4.87 14.80
CA ALA A 77 -5.14 -5.82 15.90
C ALA A 77 -4.93 -7.27 15.40
N LEU A 78 -5.51 -7.64 14.26
CA LEU A 78 -5.29 -8.94 13.63
C LEU A 78 -3.83 -9.14 13.20
N CYS A 79 -3.14 -8.08 12.77
CA CYS A 79 -1.74 -8.16 12.38
C CYS A 79 -0.81 -8.52 13.55
N HIS A 80 -1.23 -8.34 14.81
CA HIS A 80 -0.46 -8.80 15.98
C HIS A 80 -0.40 -10.33 16.08
N GLN A 81 -1.26 -11.07 15.36
CA GLN A 81 -1.16 -12.53 15.27
C GLN A 81 -0.07 -12.98 14.27
N PHE A 82 0.48 -12.08 13.45
CA PHE A 82 1.63 -12.42 12.61
C PHE A 82 2.87 -12.73 13.46
N PRO A 83 3.80 -13.55 12.96
CA PRO A 83 5.04 -13.82 13.66
C PRO A 83 5.80 -12.54 14.06
N THR A 84 6.30 -12.51 15.29
CA THR A 84 7.20 -11.43 15.76
C THR A 84 8.48 -11.41 14.94
N ASP A 85 9.04 -12.60 14.64
CA ASP A 85 10.15 -12.75 13.71
C ASP A 85 9.68 -12.54 12.26
N LYS A 86 9.96 -11.36 11.71
CA LYS A 86 9.54 -10.96 10.36
C LYS A 86 10.10 -11.85 9.25
N ARG A 87 11.15 -12.63 9.50
CA ARG A 87 11.67 -13.65 8.56
C ARG A 87 10.67 -14.78 8.33
N LYS A 88 9.77 -15.02 9.29
CA LYS A 88 8.70 -16.04 9.22
C LYS A 88 7.41 -15.49 8.62
N CYS A 89 7.33 -14.20 8.30
CA CYS A 89 6.16 -13.59 7.71
C CYS A 89 6.08 -13.84 6.20
N LEU A 90 4.87 -14.08 5.70
CA LEU A 90 4.60 -14.08 4.27
C LEU A 90 4.81 -12.66 3.69
N PRO A 91 5.26 -12.50 2.43
CA PRO A 91 5.42 -11.19 1.81
C PRO A 91 4.15 -10.33 1.85
N SER A 92 2.97 -10.94 1.69
CA SER A 92 1.70 -10.21 1.79
C SER A 92 1.37 -9.77 3.21
N ALA A 93 1.79 -10.51 4.24
CA ALA A 93 1.67 -10.06 5.63
C ALA A 93 2.56 -8.85 5.89
N LEU A 94 3.82 -8.89 5.41
CA LEU A 94 4.73 -7.75 5.51
C LEU A 94 4.20 -6.53 4.73
N PHE A 95 3.63 -6.73 3.55
CA PHE A 95 2.97 -5.67 2.77
C PHE A 95 1.82 -5.02 3.55
N TRP A 96 0.96 -5.81 4.20
CA TRP A 96 -0.13 -5.27 5.02
C TRP A 96 0.38 -4.57 6.28
N LEU A 97 1.47 -5.05 6.90
CA LEU A 97 2.13 -4.32 7.99
C LEU A 97 2.63 -2.95 7.50
N THR A 98 3.27 -2.88 6.33
CA THR A 98 3.72 -1.61 5.74
C THR A 98 2.56 -0.66 5.45
N LEU A 99 1.44 -1.16 4.94
CA LEU A 99 0.29 -0.33 4.58
C LEU A 99 -0.51 0.11 5.80
N LEU A 100 -1.03 -0.84 6.60
CA LEU A 100 -1.98 -0.55 7.69
C LEU A 100 -1.35 0.23 8.84
N PHE A 101 -0.04 0.07 9.09
CA PHE A 101 0.68 0.84 10.10
C PHE A 101 1.34 2.09 9.54
N TRP A 102 0.98 2.54 8.33
CA TRP A 102 1.40 3.87 7.90
C TRP A 102 0.80 4.95 8.82
N PRO A 103 1.62 5.84 9.42
CA PRO A 103 1.11 6.82 10.39
C PRO A 103 0.11 7.81 9.81
N GLU A 104 -0.75 8.33 10.68
CA GLU A 104 -1.74 9.37 10.39
C GLU A 104 -1.29 10.72 10.98
N ASP A 105 -1.84 11.80 10.43
CA ASP A 105 -1.43 13.15 10.88
C ASP A 105 -1.77 13.40 12.34
N HIS A 106 -2.89 12.84 12.79
CA HIS A 106 -3.40 12.96 14.16
C HIS A 106 -2.74 12.00 15.16
N ASP A 107 -1.87 11.09 14.71
CA ASP A 107 -1.08 10.27 15.62
C ASP A 107 -0.12 11.17 16.43
N THR A 108 0.02 10.87 17.72
CA THR A 108 1.07 11.45 18.56
C THR A 108 2.46 11.06 18.06
N ASP A 109 3.49 11.82 18.41
CA ASP A 109 4.87 11.51 17.99
C ASP A 109 5.31 10.10 18.43
N VAL A 110 4.87 9.67 19.62
CA VAL A 110 5.13 8.32 20.15
C VAL A 110 4.44 7.24 19.31
N GLU A 111 3.21 7.48 18.86
CA GLU A 111 2.47 6.55 17.99
C GLU A 111 3.09 6.50 16.60
N LYS A 112 3.44 7.65 16.03
CA LYS A 112 4.15 7.76 14.73
C LYS A 112 5.43 6.96 14.76
N GLU A 113 6.25 7.13 15.79
CA GLU A 113 7.53 6.42 15.88
C GLU A 113 7.34 4.90 16.00
N LYS A 114 6.41 4.43 16.85
CA LYS A 114 6.08 2.99 16.95
C LYS A 114 5.60 2.41 15.62
N LYS A 115 4.74 3.15 14.91
CA LYS A 115 4.25 2.78 13.58
C LYS A 115 5.38 2.73 12.57
N TYR A 116 6.29 3.71 12.56
CA TYR A 116 7.47 3.71 11.71
C TYR A 116 8.41 2.54 11.98
N GLU A 117 8.64 2.15 13.24
CA GLU A 117 9.43 0.95 13.58
C GLU A 117 8.84 -0.32 12.96
N ILE A 118 7.52 -0.51 13.06
CA ILE A 118 6.80 -1.64 12.45
C ILE A 118 6.97 -1.62 10.94
N VAL A 119 6.74 -0.46 10.31
CA VAL A 119 6.81 -0.29 8.86
C VAL A 119 8.23 -0.53 8.35
N GLN A 120 9.24 0.09 8.96
CA GLN A 120 10.65 -0.07 8.56
C GLN A 120 11.11 -1.52 8.71
N SER A 121 10.75 -2.20 9.80
CA SER A 121 11.06 -3.62 10.00
C SER A 121 10.42 -4.50 8.91
N ALA A 122 9.17 -4.23 8.53
CA ALA A 122 8.49 -4.95 7.47
C ALA A 122 9.13 -4.70 6.09
N VAL A 123 9.48 -3.45 5.79
CA VAL A 123 10.11 -3.05 4.51
C VAL A 123 11.48 -3.69 4.36
N GLU A 124 12.30 -3.73 5.40
CA GLU A 124 13.62 -4.37 5.36
C GLU A 124 13.51 -5.86 4.94
N HIS A 125 12.51 -6.57 5.46
CA HIS A 125 12.28 -7.98 5.12
C HIS A 125 11.63 -8.16 3.74
N LEU A 126 10.76 -7.24 3.31
CA LEU A 126 10.25 -7.21 1.94
C LEU A 126 11.38 -7.02 0.93
N GLU A 127 12.30 -6.11 1.20
CA GLU A 127 13.42 -5.84 0.31
C GLU A 127 14.36 -7.04 0.21
N LYS A 128 14.76 -7.64 1.34
CA LYS A 128 15.56 -8.87 1.35
C LYS A 128 14.87 -9.99 0.55
N GLY A 129 13.58 -10.21 0.81
CA GLY A 129 12.79 -11.23 0.10
C GLY A 129 12.67 -10.95 -1.40
N TYR A 130 12.54 -9.68 -1.80
CA TYR A 130 12.51 -9.27 -3.20
C TYR A 130 13.82 -9.61 -3.92
N TRP A 131 14.97 -9.25 -3.34
CA TRP A 131 16.27 -9.51 -3.95
C TRP A 131 16.56 -11.01 -4.11
N ILE A 132 16.18 -11.83 -3.12
CA ILE A 132 16.30 -13.29 -3.19
C ILE A 132 15.47 -13.85 -4.36
N LYS A 133 14.22 -13.39 -4.52
CA LYS A 133 13.33 -13.85 -5.60
C LYS A 133 13.72 -13.34 -6.98
N MET A 134 14.32 -12.15 -7.05
CA MET A 134 14.62 -11.46 -8.31
C MET A 134 16.04 -11.68 -8.80
N LYS A 135 16.88 -12.45 -8.08
CA LYS A 135 18.29 -12.68 -8.42
C LYS A 135 18.48 -13.17 -9.86
N ASP A 136 17.65 -14.11 -10.30
CA ASP A 136 17.72 -14.72 -11.64
C ASP A 136 16.81 -14.03 -12.68
N ILE A 137 16.08 -13.00 -12.27
CA ILE A 137 15.18 -12.25 -13.15
C ILE A 137 15.95 -11.09 -13.77
N SER A 138 15.98 -11.01 -15.10
CA SER A 138 16.62 -9.89 -15.83
C SER A 138 16.07 -8.54 -15.35
N GLN A 139 16.94 -7.52 -15.21
CA GLN A 139 16.55 -6.19 -14.72
C GLN A 139 15.34 -5.58 -15.44
N ARG A 140 15.24 -5.75 -16.77
CA ARG A 140 14.11 -5.25 -17.58
C ARG A 140 12.74 -5.84 -17.18
N LYS A 141 12.72 -6.99 -16.51
CA LYS A 141 11.51 -7.69 -16.04
C LYS A 141 11.20 -7.42 -14.55
N ARG A 142 12.11 -6.79 -13.79
CA ARG A 142 11.98 -6.47 -12.36
C ARG A 142 11.04 -5.29 -12.13
N ARG A 143 9.73 -5.49 -12.38
CA ARG A 143 8.72 -4.43 -12.29
C ARG A 143 8.22 -4.28 -10.86
N LEU A 144 8.23 -3.05 -10.35
CA LEU A 144 7.50 -2.68 -9.14
C LEU A 144 6.07 -2.31 -9.51
N TYR A 145 5.11 -3.04 -8.95
CA TYR A 145 3.69 -2.75 -9.14
C TYR A 145 3.16 -2.05 -7.89
N THR A 146 2.73 -0.80 -8.09
CA THR A 146 2.10 0.01 -7.04
C THR A 146 0.60 -0.24 -7.05
N HIS A 147 0.09 -0.90 -6.00
CA HIS A 147 -1.32 -1.22 -5.87
C HIS A 147 -2.10 -0.08 -5.20
N PHE A 148 -1.54 0.47 -4.14
CA PHE A 148 -2.16 1.50 -3.30
C PHE A 148 -1.28 2.73 -3.21
N PHE A 149 -1.89 3.87 -2.96
CA PHE A 149 -1.24 5.16 -2.77
C PHE A 149 -1.80 5.84 -1.52
N LEU A 150 -1.00 6.71 -0.92
CA LEU A 150 -1.43 7.50 0.22
C LEU A 150 -2.35 8.65 -0.23
N GLY A 151 -3.57 8.63 0.26
CA GLY A 151 -4.60 9.65 0.09
C GLY A 151 -4.67 10.62 1.25
N SER A 152 -5.54 11.62 1.10
CA SER A 152 -5.83 12.65 2.10
C SER A 152 -6.90 12.25 3.13
N GLY A 153 -7.50 11.06 2.99
CA GLY A 153 -8.46 10.52 3.97
C GLY A 153 -7.81 10.02 5.26
N ASN A 154 -8.64 9.52 6.18
CA ASN A 154 -8.23 8.90 7.44
C ASN A 154 -8.60 7.41 7.47
N GLY A 155 -8.05 6.65 8.41
CA GLY A 155 -8.37 5.23 8.58
C GLY A 155 -8.08 4.43 7.32
N LEU A 156 -9.07 3.68 6.81
CA LEU A 156 -8.93 2.94 5.55
C LEU A 156 -9.07 3.81 4.30
N ASP A 157 -9.71 4.98 4.40
CA ASP A 157 -9.93 5.90 3.28
C ASP A 157 -8.66 6.64 2.86
N LYS A 158 -7.62 6.60 3.70
CA LYS A 158 -6.28 7.08 3.34
C LYS A 158 -5.59 6.20 2.31
N PHE A 159 -6.11 5.01 1.97
CA PHE A 159 -5.51 4.14 0.96
C PHE A 159 -6.28 4.20 -0.36
N VAL A 160 -5.65 4.80 -1.37
CA VAL A 160 -6.24 4.94 -2.70
C VAL A 160 -5.71 3.84 -3.61
N HIS A 161 -6.58 2.92 -4.04
CA HIS A 161 -6.19 1.89 -5.00
C HIS A 161 -5.99 2.48 -6.41
N LYS A 162 -4.96 2.01 -7.12
CA LYS A 162 -4.55 2.48 -8.45
C LYS A 162 -5.69 2.54 -9.48
N LYS A 163 -6.65 1.60 -9.42
CA LYS A 163 -7.81 1.58 -10.34
C LYS A 163 -8.69 2.84 -10.23
N LYS A 164 -8.70 3.54 -9.09
CA LYS A 164 -9.45 4.79 -8.96
C LYS A 164 -8.89 5.86 -9.92
N PHE A 165 -7.59 5.83 -10.21
CA PHE A 165 -6.98 6.69 -11.23
C PHE A 165 -7.17 6.20 -12.66
N GLU A 166 -7.37 4.90 -12.89
CA GLU A 166 -7.65 4.38 -14.23
C GLU A 166 -8.94 4.99 -14.79
N ARG A 167 -9.91 5.32 -13.94
CA ARG A 167 -11.13 6.04 -14.33
C ARG A 167 -10.84 7.44 -14.88
N VAL A 168 -9.88 8.15 -14.27
CA VAL A 168 -9.45 9.50 -14.67
C VAL A 168 -8.55 9.47 -15.91
N THR A 169 -7.76 8.40 -16.07
CA THR A 169 -6.80 8.23 -17.17
C THR A 169 -7.33 7.35 -18.30
N LYS A 170 -8.65 7.10 -18.37
CA LYS A 170 -9.30 6.25 -19.40
C LYS A 170 -8.91 6.62 -20.82
N LEU A 171 -8.67 7.90 -21.08
CA LEU A 171 -8.33 8.46 -22.39
C LEU A 171 -6.91 8.11 -22.88
N PHE A 172 -6.04 7.58 -22.01
CA PHE A 172 -4.69 7.18 -22.41
C PHE A 172 -4.67 5.71 -22.87
N SER A 173 -3.97 5.43 -23.96
CA SER A 173 -3.64 4.05 -24.34
C SER A 173 -2.75 3.39 -23.27
N VAL A 174 -2.70 2.05 -23.24
CA VAL A 174 -1.95 1.30 -22.21
C VAL A 174 -0.45 1.65 -22.19
N SER A 175 0.15 1.89 -23.36
CA SER A 175 1.54 2.31 -23.51
C SER A 175 1.77 3.74 -23.01
N GLU A 176 0.88 4.66 -23.35
CA GLU A 176 0.96 6.06 -22.91
C GLU A 176 0.75 6.21 -21.41
N LYS A 177 -0.20 5.48 -20.81
CA LYS A 177 -0.47 5.52 -19.37
C LYS A 177 0.83 5.42 -18.60
N ARG A 178 1.61 4.38 -18.87
CA ARG A 178 2.85 4.10 -18.14
C ARG A 178 3.87 5.23 -18.26
N MET A 179 4.10 5.73 -19.48
CA MET A 179 5.03 6.84 -19.68
C MET A 179 4.54 8.11 -18.97
N LYS A 180 3.25 8.43 -19.07
CA LYS A 180 2.62 9.58 -18.42
C LYS A 180 2.63 9.46 -16.89
N TRP A 181 2.54 8.24 -16.35
CA TRP A 181 2.73 7.98 -14.91
C TRP A 181 4.16 8.24 -14.46
N PHE A 182 5.17 7.75 -15.20
CA PHE A 182 6.57 7.98 -14.82
C PHE A 182 7.03 9.43 -15.03
N ARG A 183 6.54 10.10 -16.08
CA ARG A 183 6.95 11.46 -16.45
C ARG A 183 6.30 12.58 -15.65
N GLY A 184 5.48 12.27 -14.65
CA GLY A 184 4.80 13.32 -13.88
C GLY A 184 3.43 13.74 -14.46
N GLU A 185 3.15 13.46 -15.74
CA GLU A 185 1.97 13.98 -16.45
C GLU A 185 0.63 13.51 -15.88
N ALA A 186 0.54 12.24 -15.47
CA ALA A 186 -0.69 11.73 -14.86
C ALA A 186 -1.02 12.45 -13.55
N TRP A 187 0.01 12.87 -12.81
CA TRP A 187 -0.13 13.54 -11.51
C TRP A 187 -0.53 15.00 -11.61
N LYS A 188 -0.39 15.61 -12.80
CA LYS A 188 -0.84 17.00 -13.07
C LYS A 188 -2.36 17.13 -13.14
N LYS A 189 -3.10 16.01 -13.25
CA LYS A 189 -4.55 16.02 -13.28
C LYS A 189 -5.10 16.40 -11.89
N PRO A 190 -5.89 17.49 -11.76
CA PRO A 190 -6.43 17.92 -10.48
C PRO A 190 -7.21 16.82 -9.76
N GLU A 191 -7.93 15.96 -10.49
CA GLU A 191 -8.71 14.86 -9.90
C GLU A 191 -7.84 13.79 -9.24
N ILE A 192 -6.61 13.60 -9.72
CA ILE A 192 -5.64 12.69 -9.10
C ILE A 192 -4.97 13.38 -7.91
N ALA A 193 -4.61 14.66 -8.07
CA ALA A 193 -3.95 15.44 -7.03
C ALA A 193 -4.83 15.61 -5.78
N THR A 194 -6.15 15.83 -5.93
CA THR A 194 -7.09 15.98 -4.81
C THR A 194 -7.33 14.68 -4.04
N MET A 195 -7.16 13.53 -4.69
CA MET A 195 -7.30 12.22 -4.06
C MET A 195 -6.06 11.79 -3.26
N LEU A 196 -4.90 12.39 -3.55
CA LEU A 196 -3.61 11.97 -3.03
C LEU A 196 -3.08 12.97 -2.01
N LYS A 197 -2.31 12.45 -1.06
CA LYS A 197 -1.59 13.28 -0.10
C LYS A 197 -0.10 13.30 -0.46
N ARG A 198 0.46 14.51 -0.51
CA ARG A 198 1.92 14.67 -0.58
C ARG A 198 2.52 14.51 0.80
N VAL A 199 3.69 13.90 0.85
CA VAL A 199 4.55 13.83 2.03
C VAL A 199 5.83 14.61 1.75
N SER A 200 6.45 15.08 2.82
CA SER A 200 7.72 15.80 2.78
C SER A 200 8.89 14.84 3.02
N GLY A 201 10.06 15.28 2.59
CA GLY A 201 11.31 14.55 2.74
C GLY A 201 12.47 15.37 2.19
N TRP A 202 13.64 14.75 2.12
CA TRP A 202 14.82 15.38 1.55
C TRP A 202 15.59 14.38 0.68
N THR A 203 16.41 14.92 -0.22
CA THR A 203 17.46 14.15 -0.88
C THR A 203 18.80 14.31 -0.19
N GLU A 204 19.56 13.23 -0.14
CA GLU A 204 20.94 13.22 0.34
C GLU A 204 21.68 12.15 -0.46
N ASP A 205 22.70 12.58 -1.22
CA ASP A 205 23.49 11.73 -2.12
C ASP A 205 22.66 10.89 -3.10
N GLY A 206 21.61 11.50 -3.68
CA GLY A 206 20.71 10.82 -4.62
C GLY A 206 19.78 9.78 -3.98
N VAL A 207 19.73 9.72 -2.65
CA VAL A 207 18.77 8.91 -1.88
C VAL A 207 17.64 9.80 -1.38
N VAL A 208 16.41 9.29 -1.45
CA VAL A 208 15.21 9.98 -0.95
C VAL A 208 14.89 9.50 0.45
N TYR A 209 14.80 10.43 1.40
CA TYR A 209 14.42 10.15 2.78
C TYR A 209 13.07 10.78 3.11
N LEU A 210 12.27 10.07 3.90
CA LEU A 210 11.00 10.56 4.42
C LEU A 210 11.21 11.45 5.66
N GLU A 211 10.52 12.57 5.71
CA GLU A 211 10.37 13.37 6.93
C GLU A 211 9.36 12.72 7.89
N GLY A 212 9.74 12.55 9.15
CA GLY A 212 8.85 12.01 10.20
C GLY A 212 9.54 11.06 11.17
N PRO A 213 10.14 9.95 10.71
CA PRO A 213 10.84 9.00 11.59
C PRO A 213 12.02 9.66 12.30
N GLN A 214 12.08 9.56 13.63
CA GLN A 214 13.09 10.27 14.42
C GLN A 214 14.30 9.38 14.76
N LYS A 215 14.09 8.08 15.01
CA LYS A 215 15.18 7.19 15.46
C LYS A 215 16.05 6.68 14.31
N LYS A 216 15.45 6.46 13.14
CA LYS A 216 16.14 5.89 11.96
C LYS A 216 15.62 6.54 10.70
N LYS A 217 16.54 7.10 9.89
CA LYS A 217 16.24 7.63 8.55
C LYS A 217 15.53 6.56 7.72
N PHE A 218 14.41 6.92 7.12
CA PHE A 218 13.61 6.01 6.31
C PHE A 218 13.79 6.33 4.82
N ASN A 219 14.61 5.52 4.15
CA ASN A 219 14.80 5.58 2.70
C ASN A 219 13.54 5.13 1.97
N ILE A 220 13.07 5.96 1.03
CA ILE A 220 11.95 5.67 0.15
C ILE A 220 12.45 5.50 -1.28
N LEU A 221 12.17 4.35 -1.88
CA LEU A 221 12.65 4.06 -3.23
C LEU A 221 11.98 4.98 -4.27
N PRO A 222 12.73 5.74 -5.09
CA PRO A 222 12.14 6.53 -6.16
C PRO A 222 11.58 5.61 -7.24
N LEU A 223 10.31 5.80 -7.60
CA LEU A 223 9.68 5.04 -8.69
C LEU A 223 10.30 5.39 -10.06
N HIS A 224 10.81 6.61 -10.19
CA HIS A 224 11.53 7.11 -11.36
C HIS A 224 12.85 7.75 -10.90
N VAL A 225 13.95 6.99 -10.95
CA VAL A 225 15.28 7.45 -10.50
C VAL A 225 15.71 8.78 -11.14
N PRO A 226 15.50 9.04 -12.44
CA PRO A 226 15.89 10.32 -13.05
C PRO A 226 15.15 11.55 -12.52
N SER A 227 14.06 11.40 -11.73
CA SER A 227 13.41 12.55 -11.08
C SER A 227 13.99 12.91 -9.72
N VAL A 228 15.01 12.20 -9.24
CA VAL A 228 15.65 12.52 -7.96
C VAL A 228 16.68 13.62 -8.16
N PRO A 229 16.61 14.75 -7.43
CA PRO A 229 17.67 15.76 -7.41
C PRO A 229 19.03 15.16 -7.05
N HIS A 230 20.09 15.65 -7.71
CA HIS A 230 21.46 15.25 -7.38
C HIS A 230 22.02 16.03 -6.18
N SER A 231 21.45 17.20 -5.89
CA SER A 231 21.75 18.04 -4.73
C SER A 231 20.93 17.62 -3.51
N ASN A 232 21.33 18.14 -2.35
CA ASN A 232 20.55 18.01 -1.11
C ASN A 232 19.41 19.00 -1.12
N GLU A 233 18.21 18.54 -1.45
CA GLU A 233 17.02 19.36 -1.63
C GLU A 233 15.93 18.91 -0.67
N ASN A 234 15.17 19.87 -0.14
CA ASN A 234 13.88 19.55 0.46
C ASN A 234 12.89 19.23 -0.66
N ILE A 235 12.18 18.12 -0.53
CA ILE A 235 11.29 17.62 -1.58
C ILE A 235 9.93 17.28 -1.00
N THR A 236 8.95 17.27 -1.90
CA THR A 236 7.68 16.60 -1.66
C THR A 236 7.49 15.49 -2.69
N PHE A 237 6.69 14.49 -2.35
CA PHE A 237 6.33 13.41 -3.28
C PHE A 237 5.02 12.74 -2.87
N TYR A 238 4.41 12.01 -3.80
CA TYR A 238 3.33 11.09 -3.50
C TYR A 238 3.89 9.74 -3.10
N LEU A 239 3.26 9.10 -2.10
CA LEU A 239 3.67 7.78 -1.64
C LEU A 239 2.84 6.69 -2.33
N GLY A 240 3.54 5.72 -2.93
CA GLY A 240 2.95 4.49 -3.43
C GLY A 240 3.39 3.29 -2.60
N PHE A 241 2.58 2.24 -2.51
CA PHE A 241 2.89 1.01 -1.80
C PHE A 241 3.04 -0.17 -2.75
N THR A 242 4.17 -0.88 -2.64
CA THR A 242 4.52 -2.03 -3.46
C THR A 242 4.92 -3.22 -2.59
N PHE A 243 4.99 -4.43 -3.16
CA PHE A 243 5.56 -5.60 -2.49
C PHE A 243 7.09 -5.55 -2.28
N ARG A 244 7.74 -4.41 -2.54
CA ARG A 244 9.12 -4.11 -2.13
C ARG A 244 9.17 -3.03 -1.03
N GLY A 245 8.02 -2.47 -0.64
CA GLY A 245 7.93 -1.33 0.28
C GLY A 245 7.37 -0.08 -0.38
N PRO A 246 7.37 1.06 0.35
CA PRO A 246 6.90 2.33 -0.16
C PRO A 246 7.83 2.88 -1.25
N VAL A 247 7.24 3.62 -2.20
CA VAL A 247 7.94 4.26 -3.30
C VAL A 247 7.54 5.73 -3.44
N ALA A 248 8.51 6.58 -3.80
CA ALA A 248 8.28 7.99 -4.05
C ALA A 248 7.88 8.21 -5.51
N CYS A 249 6.75 8.88 -5.72
CA CYS A 249 6.19 9.20 -7.02
C CYS A 249 6.08 10.72 -7.19
N ASN A 250 6.36 11.24 -8.38
CA ASN A 250 6.25 12.68 -8.68
C ASN A 250 6.99 13.55 -7.64
N ILE A 251 8.30 13.32 -7.53
CA ILE A 251 9.21 14.07 -6.66
C ILE A 251 9.34 15.50 -7.20
N LEU A 252 9.10 16.49 -6.34
CA LEU A 252 9.22 17.91 -6.64
C LEU A 252 10.05 18.58 -5.55
N VAL A 253 10.96 19.47 -5.93
CA VAL A 253 11.72 20.31 -4.99
C VAL A 253 10.78 21.34 -4.37
N GLN A 254 10.87 21.52 -3.05
CA GLN A 254 10.18 22.59 -2.34
C GLN A 254 10.85 23.93 -2.69
N GLN A 255 10.05 24.87 -3.19
CA GLN A 255 10.49 26.25 -3.44
C GLN A 255 10.41 27.07 -2.16
#